data_AF-A0A524FDF6-F1
#
_entry.id   AF-A0A524FDF6-F1
#
_cell.length_a   1.000
_cell.length_b   1.000
_cell.length_c   1.000
_cell.angle_alpha   90.00
_cell.angle_beta   90.00
_cell.angle_gamma   90.00
#
_symmetry.space_group_name_H-M   'P 1'
#
loop_
_entity.id
_entity.type
_entity.pdbx_description
1 polymer ?
#
loop_
_entity_poly.entity_id
_entity_poly.type
_entity_poly.pdbx_seq_one_letter_code
_entity_poly.pdbx_strand_id
1 'polypeptide(L)'
;MWSLKELLKFYGDKLVPASAQDPTPEVPLVLLANKRDLDDIVEISKIRNVLDTAKLNHCLIYETIAITGINVKRAFVYAARQAVLNHYKKLSGKSMESAT
;
A
#
# COMPACT_ATOMS: atom_id res chain seq x y z
N MET A 1 4.64 -9.79 16.24
CA MET A 1 4.82 -8.91 15.06
C MET A 1 5.90 -9.50 14.13
N TRP A 2 5.62 -10.67 13.53
CA TRP A 2 6.54 -11.37 12.62
C TRP A 2 6.27 -11.01 11.15
N SER A 3 4.99 -10.85 10.79
CA SER A 3 4.53 -10.66 9.41
C SER A 3 5.04 -9.40 8.72
N LEU A 4 5.10 -8.25 9.39
CA LEU A 4 5.61 -7.01 8.77
C LEU A 4 7.12 -7.06 8.49
N LYS A 5 7.90 -7.64 9.42
CA LYS A 5 9.35 -7.78 9.23
C LYS A 5 9.66 -8.72 8.06
N GLU A 6 8.91 -9.81 7.93
CA GLU A 6 9.03 -10.72 6.79
C GLU A 6 8.62 -10.06 5.48
N LEU A 7 7.50 -9.33 5.46
CA LEU A 7 7.07 -8.57 4.28
C LEU A 7 8.17 -7.61 3.80
N LEU A 8 8.76 -6.84 4.72
CA LEU A 8 9.85 -5.93 4.39
C LEU A 8 11.14 -6.65 3.97
N LYS A 9 11.43 -7.82 4.56
CA LYS A 9 12.59 -8.63 4.16
C LYS A 9 12.49 -9.10 2.70
N PHE A 10 11.30 -9.48 2.24
CA PHE A 10 11.11 -10.02 0.88
C PHE A 10 10.78 -8.96 -0.16
N TYR A 11 10.09 -7.89 0.24
CA TYR A 11 9.53 -6.90 -0.70
C TYR A 11 9.87 -5.45 -0.37
N GLY A 12 10.69 -5.17 0.64
CA GLY A 12 11.00 -3.81 1.10
C GLY A 12 11.39 -2.85 -0.03
N ASP A 13 12.32 -3.28 -0.89
CA ASP A 13 12.82 -2.48 -2.02
C ASP A 13 11.74 -2.16 -3.07
N LYS A 14 10.64 -2.92 -3.09
CA LYS A 14 9.52 -2.74 -4.02
C LYS A 14 8.34 -1.99 -3.41
N LEU A 15 8.22 -2.01 -2.08
CA LEU A 15 7.11 -1.42 -1.33
C LEU A 15 7.42 0.01 -0.87
N VAL A 16 8.70 0.30 -0.62
CA VAL A 16 9.17 1.64 -0.25
C VAL A 16 9.50 2.41 -1.53
N PRO A 17 8.99 3.63 -1.73
CA PRO A 17 9.34 4.45 -2.87
C PRO A 17 10.84 4.71 -2.93
N ALA A 18 11.42 4.66 -4.13
CA ALA A 18 12.85 4.88 -4.33
C ALA A 18 13.28 6.33 -4.03
N SER A 19 12.34 7.28 -4.08
CA SER A 19 12.61 8.70 -3.90
C SER A 19 11.41 9.42 -3.28
N ALA A 20 11.67 10.49 -2.52
CA ALA A 20 10.61 11.37 -2.01
C ALA A 20 9.96 12.21 -3.13
N GLN A 21 10.66 12.42 -4.25
CA GLN A 21 10.20 13.18 -5.41
C GLN A 21 9.31 12.34 -6.34
N ASP A 22 9.52 11.02 -6.40
CA ASP A 22 8.58 10.08 -7.00
C ASP A 22 8.10 9.07 -5.94
N PRO A 23 7.03 9.40 -5.21
CA PRO A 23 6.53 8.57 -4.11
C PRO A 23 5.79 7.31 -4.60
N THR A 24 5.96 6.91 -5.87
CA THR A 24 5.29 5.74 -6.44
C THR A 24 6.11 4.48 -6.16
N PRO A 25 5.67 3.56 -5.28
CA PRO A 25 6.35 2.27 -5.10
C PRO A 25 6.11 1.37 -6.32
N GLU A 26 7.03 0.43 -6.59
CA GLU A 26 6.86 -0.55 -7.68
C GLU A 26 5.61 -1.40 -7.45
N VAL A 27 5.47 -1.93 -6.23
CA VAL A 27 4.33 -2.72 -5.79
C VAL A 27 3.45 -1.86 -4.89
N PRO A 28 2.23 -1.49 -5.33
CA PRO A 28 1.33 -0.72 -4.50
C PRO A 28 0.84 -1.55 -3.32
N LEU A 29 0.83 -0.94 -2.14
CA LEU A 29 0.38 -1.55 -0.90
C LEU A 29 -0.80 -0.76 -0.32
N VAL A 30 -1.77 -1.50 0.21
CA VAL A 30 -2.89 -0.97 0.97
C VAL A 30 -3.01 -1.77 2.25
N LEU A 31 -3.20 -1.10 3.38
CA LEU A 31 -3.43 -1.76 4.65
C LEU A 31 -4.94 -1.77 4.97
N LEU A 32 -5.47 -2.95 5.25
CA LEU A 32 -6.85 -3.11 5.71
C LEU A 32 -6.84 -3.25 7.23
N ALA A 33 -7.32 -2.22 7.91
CA ALA A 33 -7.54 -2.27 9.34
C ALA A 33 -8.95 -2.84 9.59
N ASN A 34 -9.00 -4.16 9.65
CA ASN A 34 -10.24 -4.95 9.65
C ASN A 34 -10.85 -5.13 11.05
N LYS A 35 -12.11 -5.57 11.08
CA LYS A 35 -12.93 -5.85 12.29
C LYS A 35 -13.33 -4.58 13.06
N ARG A 36 -13.61 -3.49 12.34
CA ARG A 36 -13.99 -2.19 12.93
C ARG A 36 -15.37 -2.18 13.61
N ASP A 37 -16.06 -3.31 13.56
CA ASP A 37 -17.29 -3.62 14.28
C ASP A 37 -17.06 -4.09 15.72
N LEU A 38 -15.82 -4.38 16.12
CA LEU A 38 -15.48 -4.81 17.48
C LEU A 38 -15.02 -3.65 18.36
N ASP A 39 -15.22 -3.75 19.68
CA ASP A 39 -14.77 -2.75 20.64
C ASP A 39 -13.26 -2.81 20.92
N ASP A 40 -12.67 -4.01 20.87
CA ASP A 40 -11.23 -4.24 21.06
C ASP A 40 -10.46 -4.16 19.73
N ILE A 41 -10.35 -2.95 19.19
CA ILE A 41 -9.69 -2.67 17.91
C ILE A 41 -8.39 -1.87 18.11
N VAL A 42 -7.41 -2.13 17.24
CA VAL A 42 -6.18 -1.34 17.22
C VAL A 42 -6.47 0.04 16.61
N GLU A 43 -6.20 1.10 17.38
CA GLU A 43 -6.33 2.48 16.91
C GLU A 43 -5.51 2.75 15.64
N ILE A 44 -6.06 3.56 14.74
CA ILE A 44 -5.40 3.96 13.48
C ILE A 44 -4.09 4.70 13.75
N SER A 45 -4.02 5.51 14.81
CA SER A 45 -2.81 6.20 15.26
C SER A 45 -1.64 5.24 15.47
N LYS A 46 -1.87 4.13 16.20
CA LYS A 46 -0.87 3.09 16.46
C LYS A 46 -0.43 2.40 15.17
N ILE A 47 -1.37 2.09 14.28
CA ILE A 47 -1.06 1.49 12.97
C ILE A 47 -0.21 2.45 12.14
N ARG A 48 -0.56 3.74 12.11
CA ARG A 48 0.18 4.78 11.39
C ARG A 48 1.62 4.88 11.89
N ASN A 49 1.83 4.93 13.20
CA ASN A 49 3.17 4.96 13.80
C ASN A 49 4.05 3.76 13.38
N VAL A 50 3.46 2.57 13.29
CA VAL A 50 4.18 1.37 12.82
C VAL A 50 4.55 1.49 11.34
N LEU A 51 3.65 1.99 10.49
CA LEU A 51 3.92 2.23 9.08
C LEU A 51 4.98 3.30 8.86
N ASP A 52 4.93 4.40 9.62
CA ASP A 52 5.91 5.48 9.54
C ASP A 52 7.31 4.99 9.93
N THR A 53 7.40 4.20 11.01
CA THR A 53 8.66 3.55 11.42
C THR A 53 9.21 2.62 10.33
N ALA A 54 8.32 1.99 9.57
CA ALA A 54 8.67 1.09 8.46
C ALA A 54 8.94 1.81 7.13
N LYS A 55 8.90 3.15 7.08
CA LYS A 55 8.98 3.95 5.84
C LYS A 55 7.86 3.63 4.83
N LEU A 56 6.69 3.27 5.36
CA LEU A 56 5.45 2.98 4.62
C LEU A 56 4.37 4.05 4.89
N ASN A 57 4.77 5.28 5.19
CA ASN A 57 3.87 6.40 5.52
C ASN A 57 2.93 6.76 4.36
N HIS A 58 3.31 6.45 3.11
CA HIS A 58 2.47 6.58 1.91
C HIS A 58 1.36 5.53 1.80
N CYS A 59 1.41 4.46 2.58
CA CYS A 59 0.43 3.39 2.53
C CYS A 59 -0.94 3.89 3.02
N LEU A 60 -1.97 3.69 2.19
CA LEU A 60 -3.35 4.00 2.59
C LEU A 60 -3.86 2.94 3.56
N ILE A 61 -4.59 3.42 4.58
CA ILE A 61 -5.29 2.57 5.53
C ILE A 61 -6.77 2.66 5.22
N TYR A 62 -7.40 1.52 4.95
CA TYR A 62 -8.85 1.41 4.94
C TYR A 62 -9.33 0.74 6.21
N GLU A 63 -10.22 1.41 6.93
CA GLU A 63 -11.00 0.82 8.00
C GLU A 63 -12.09 -0.06 7.39
N THR A 64 -12.03 -1.37 7.65
CA THR A 64 -12.92 -2.35 7.00
C THR A 64 -13.70 -3.18 8.00
N ILE A 65 -14.89 -3.62 7.58
CA ILE A 65 -15.67 -4.65 8.25
C ILE A 65 -15.93 -5.74 7.21
N ALA A 66 -15.19 -6.84 7.29
CA ALA A 66 -15.24 -7.89 6.27
C ALA A 66 -16.62 -8.56 6.16
N ILE A 67 -17.33 -8.74 7.28
CA ILE A 67 -18.64 -9.41 7.31
C ILE A 67 -19.76 -8.61 6.62
N THR A 68 -19.65 -7.28 6.58
CA THR A 68 -20.60 -6.40 5.88
C THR A 68 -20.04 -5.85 4.57
N GLY A 69 -18.76 -6.09 4.28
CA GLY A 69 -18.06 -5.60 3.10
C GLY A 69 -17.68 -4.12 3.14
N ILE A 70 -17.85 -3.44 4.27
CA ILE A 70 -17.51 -2.01 4.42
C ILE A 70 -16.04 -1.79 4.02
N ASN A 71 -15.84 -0.91 3.04
CA ASN A 71 -14.56 -0.51 2.44
C ASN A 71 -13.70 -1.63 1.82
N VAL A 72 -14.09 -2.91 1.89
CA VAL A 72 -13.35 -4.02 1.26
C VAL A 72 -13.20 -3.79 -0.24
N LYS A 73 -14.32 -3.59 -0.95
CA LYS A 73 -14.29 -3.33 -2.41
C LYS A 73 -13.43 -2.11 -2.75
N ARG A 74 -13.51 -1.03 -1.95
CA ARG A 74 -12.76 0.20 -2.19
C ARG A 74 -11.25 -0.03 -2.06
N ALA A 75 -10.82 -0.77 -1.04
CA ALA A 75 -9.42 -1.12 -0.84
C ALA A 75 -8.87 -1.93 -2.02
N PHE A 76 -9.59 -2.96 -2.47
CA PHE A 76 -9.20 -3.78 -3.62
C PHE A 76 -9.14 -2.97 -4.92
N VAL A 77 -10.18 -2.17 -5.21
CA VAL A 77 -10.21 -1.33 -6.42
C VAL A 77 -9.06 -0.33 -6.42
N TYR A 78 -8.75 0.27 -5.27
CA TYR A 78 -7.60 1.18 -5.17
C TYR A 78 -6.29 0.46 -5.49
N ALA A 79 -6.01 -0.68 -4.85
CA ALA A 79 -4.79 -1.44 -5.08
C ALA A 79 -4.65 -1.86 -6.55
N ALA A 80 -5.71 -2.38 -7.16
CA ALA A 80 -5.73 -2.76 -8.57
C ALA A 80 -5.50 -1.56 -9.50
N ARG A 81 -6.15 -0.42 -9.23
CA ARG A 81 -5.97 0.80 -10.01
C ARG A 81 -4.52 1.29 -9.94
N GLN A 82 -3.89 1.29 -8.76
CA GLN A 82 -2.49 1.69 -8.63
C GLN A 82 -1.56 0.74 -9.39
N ALA A 83 -1.82 -0.58 -9.34
CA ALA A 83 -1.00 -1.56 -10.05
C ALA A 83 -1.07 -1.33 -11.57
N VAL A 84 -2.26 -1.08 -12.10
CA VAL A 84 -2.48 -0.76 -13.52
C VAL A 84 -1.79 0.55 -13.89
N LEU A 85 -1.92 1.60 -13.08
CA LEU A 85 -1.26 2.89 -13.33
C LEU A 85 0.27 2.76 -13.34
N ASN A 86 0.85 2.03 -12.38
CA ASN A 86 2.27 1.76 -12.33
C ASN A 86 2.75 1.01 -13.58
N HIS A 87 1.96 0.02 -14.04
CA HIS A 87 2.24 -0.71 -15.27
C HIS A 87 2.24 0.22 -16.49
N TYR A 88 1.23 1.07 -16.64
CA TYR A 88 1.17 2.04 -17.73
C TYR A 88 2.33 3.02 -17.71
N LYS A 89 2.67 3.59 -16.54
CA LYS A 89 3.83 4.50 -16.40
C LYS A 89 5.13 3.83 -16.86
N LYS A 90 5.32 2.55 -16.53
CA LYS A 90 6.49 1.77 -16.96
C LYS A 90 6.54 1.56 -18.46
N LEU A 91 5.39 1.35 -19.10
CA LEU A 91 5.29 1.22 -20.57
C LEU A 91 5.53 2.56 -21.27
N SER A 92 4.92 3.65 -20.78
CA SER A 92 5.07 4.98 -21.38
C SER A 92 6.48 5.54 -21.24
N GLY A 93 7.15 5.31 -20.09
CA GLY A 93 8.55 5.73 -19.88
C GLY A 93 9.51 4.98 -20.82
N LYS A 94 9.34 3.67 -20.99
CA LYS A 94 10.12 2.88 -21.95
C LYS A 94 9.94 3.34 -23.40
N SER A 95 8.73 3.77 -23.76
CA SER A 95 8.42 4.23 -25.11
C SER A 95 9.12 5.55 -25.47
N MET A 96 9.53 6.36 -24.48
CA MET A 96 10.31 7.58 -24.69
C MET A 96 11.82 7.32 -24.77
N GLU A 97 12.38 6.41 -23.97
CA GLU A 97 13.80 6.05 -24.02
C GLU A 97 14.20 5.34 -25.32
N SER A 98 13.28 4.57 -25.93
CA SER A 98 13.51 3.89 -27.20
C SER A 98 13.40 4.78 -28.45
N ALA A 99 13.06 6.07 -28.28
CA ALA A 99 12.89 7.03 -29.36
C ALA A 99 14.06 8.03 -29.49
N THR A 100 15.13 7.81 -28.72
CA THR A 100 16.42 8.53 -28.75
C THR A 100 17.55 7.57 -29.07
#